data_AF-A0A5D3AAY1-F1
#
_entry.id   AF-A0A5D3AAY1-F1
#
_cell.length_a   1.000
_cell.length_b   1.000
_cell.length_c   1.000
_cell.angle_alpha   90.00
_cell.angle_beta   90.00
_cell.angle_gamma   90.00
#
_symmetry.space_group_name_H-M   'P 1'
#
loop_
_entity.id
_entity.type
_entity.pdbx_description
1 polymer ?
#
loop_
_entity_poly.entity_id
_entity_poly.type
_entity_poly.pdbx_seq_one_letter_code
_entity_poly.pdbx_strand_id
1 'polypeptide(L)'
;MLLSVLLFFIASPLYLKLNPSKSLLTGFLQVMVVAYKNRNLTFPLPDSTGSYHHRRDSNIVAPTHKLRFLNKACIIKNPGQDIASDGSASNPWSLCAVEQVEELKALIKVLPLWSTGIIMSINLSQNSFPVLQASSMDRHLTTKFQIPAGSYGMFNIISLALWVILYDRAILPMASKLKGKPVRFSVKLRMGIGLFLTCLAMAVSAIVENARRRKTIREGFLNNPHAVLNMSALWLVPQFCLNGLAEAFTAIGQTEFFYSELPKSMSSIAAALFGLGLVVANLLASVVVSIIDDITSRGGKESWVSSNINKGRIDSYYWVLTILSVINLLYYFVCAWAYGPCGDQPTKLTRARNGLRKEELANLGTKEMKGKA
;
A
#
# COMPACT_ATOMS: atom_id res chain seq x y z
N MET A 1 -20.88 -11.16 13.55
CA MET A 1 -20.95 -9.69 13.61
C MET A 1 -21.74 -9.20 14.82
N LEU A 2 -23.03 -9.56 14.98
CA LEU A 2 -23.85 -9.12 16.11
C LEU A 2 -23.25 -9.48 17.49
N LEU A 3 -22.75 -10.71 17.66
CA LEU A 3 -22.05 -11.13 18.88
C LEU A 3 -20.78 -10.30 19.17
N SER A 4 -20.01 -9.95 18.13
CA SER A 4 -18.81 -9.12 18.29
C SER A 4 -19.15 -7.70 18.74
N VAL A 5 -20.26 -7.15 18.24
CA VAL A 5 -20.75 -5.82 18.64
C VAL A 5 -21.20 -5.85 20.09
N LEU A 6 -21.97 -6.87 20.49
CA LEU A 6 -22.38 -7.07 21.88
C LEU A 6 -21.19 -7.18 22.84
N LEU A 7 -20.20 -8.03 22.50
CA LEU A 7 -18.98 -8.20 23.29
C LEU A 7 -18.18 -6.89 23.38
N PHE A 8 -18.11 -6.10 22.30
CA PHE A 8 -17.47 -4.78 22.32
C PHE A 8 -18.16 -3.82 23.29
N PHE A 9 -19.49 -3.77 23.32
CA PHE A 9 -20.22 -2.91 24.26
C PHE A 9 -20.06 -3.36 25.71
N ILE A 10 -20.06 -4.67 25.97
CA ILE A 10 -19.80 -5.24 27.31
C ILE A 10 -18.38 -4.90 27.78
N ALA A 11 -17.39 -4.95 26.87
CA ALA A 11 -16.00 -4.62 27.18
C ALA A 11 -15.70 -3.12 27.17
N SER A 12 -16.55 -2.28 26.55
CA SER A 12 -16.42 -0.82 26.44
C SER A 12 -16.00 -0.11 27.75
N PRO A 13 -16.62 -0.39 28.93
CA PRO A 13 -16.24 0.23 30.19
C PRO A 13 -14.84 -0.16 30.70
N LEU A 14 -14.26 -1.26 30.22
CA LEU A 14 -12.92 -1.73 30.61
C LEU A 14 -11.80 -1.03 29.82
N TYR A 15 -12.12 -0.34 28.72
CA TYR A 15 -11.12 0.35 27.91
C TYR A 15 -10.72 1.70 28.52
N LEU A 16 -9.41 1.97 28.54
CA LEU A 16 -8.88 3.30 28.80
C LEU A 16 -9.25 4.25 27.66
N LYS A 17 -10.18 5.17 27.92
CA LYS A 17 -10.58 6.20 26.98
C LYS A 17 -9.62 7.37 27.08
N LEU A 18 -8.64 7.41 26.17
CA LEU A 18 -7.73 8.56 26.04
C LEU A 18 -8.50 9.77 25.50
N ASN A 19 -8.20 10.96 26.02
CA ASN A 19 -8.76 12.20 25.49
C ASN A 19 -8.39 12.35 24.00
N PRO A 20 -9.33 12.75 23.13
CA PRO A 20 -9.08 12.85 21.70
C PRO A 20 -8.01 13.91 21.42
N SER A 21 -6.92 13.49 20.76
CA SER A 21 -6.02 14.44 20.10
C SER A 21 -6.77 15.19 19.01
N LYS A 22 -6.46 16.47 18.76
CA LYS A 22 -7.03 17.27 17.66
C LYS A 22 -7.03 16.46 16.34
N SER A 23 -8.11 16.59 15.55
CA SER A 23 -8.27 15.86 14.29
C SER A 23 -7.15 16.19 13.30
N LEU A 24 -6.41 15.17 12.85
CA LEU A 24 -5.35 15.31 11.85
C LEU A 24 -5.88 15.78 10.50
N LEU A 25 -7.07 15.32 10.10
CA LEU A 25 -7.71 15.74 8.85
C LEU A 25 -8.03 17.24 8.85
N THR A 26 -8.51 17.76 9.97
CA THR A 26 -8.70 19.21 10.15
C THR A 26 -7.37 19.94 10.06
N GLY A 27 -6.31 19.39 10.64
CA GLY A 27 -4.95 19.92 10.50
C GLY A 27 -4.47 20.00 9.04
N PHE A 28 -4.74 18.97 8.23
CA PHE A 28 -4.39 18.97 6.80
C PHE A 28 -5.15 20.04 6.03
N LEU A 29 -6.46 20.18 6.27
CA LEU A 29 -7.28 21.23 5.68
C LEU A 29 -6.78 22.63 6.07
N GLN A 30 -6.44 22.83 7.35
CA GLN A 30 -5.84 24.07 7.83
C GLN A 30 -4.55 24.39 7.08
N VAL A 31 -3.61 23.45 6.98
CA VAL A 31 -2.35 23.67 6.24
C VAL A 31 -2.60 24.06 4.79
N MET A 32 -3.50 23.37 4.09
CA MET A 32 -3.82 23.69 2.70
C MET A 32 -4.43 25.09 2.54
N VAL A 33 -5.40 25.43 3.40
CA VAL A 33 -6.08 26.74 3.37
C VAL A 33 -5.12 27.88 3.72
N VAL A 34 -4.31 27.71 4.78
CA VAL A 34 -3.36 28.74 5.22
C VAL A 34 -2.23 28.90 4.21
N ALA A 35 -1.68 27.81 3.66
CA ALA A 35 -0.67 27.89 2.60
C ALA A 35 -1.19 28.65 1.37
N TYR A 36 -2.44 28.41 0.99
CA TYR A 36 -3.09 29.13 -0.12
C TYR A 36 -3.30 30.62 0.21
N LYS A 37 -3.82 30.94 1.40
CA LYS A 37 -4.00 32.33 1.87
C LYS A 37 -2.68 33.09 1.91
N ASN A 38 -1.61 32.40 2.30
CA ASN A 38 -0.27 32.95 2.44
C ASN A 38 0.58 32.82 1.17
N ARG A 39 0.00 32.44 0.01
CA ARG A 39 0.76 32.16 -1.21
C ARG A 39 1.65 33.31 -1.70
N ASN A 40 1.26 34.56 -1.40
CA ASN A 40 2.00 35.77 -1.80
C ASN A 40 3.13 36.15 -0.83
N LEU A 41 3.27 35.47 0.32
CA LEU A 41 4.33 35.81 1.29
C LEU A 41 5.72 35.47 0.75
N THR A 42 6.69 36.35 0.97
CA THR A 42 8.10 36.05 0.75
C THR A 42 8.61 35.09 1.81
N PHE A 43 9.50 34.17 1.43
CA PHE A 43 10.12 33.29 2.41
C PHE A 43 11.12 34.05 3.28
N PRO A 44 11.20 33.75 4.58
CA PRO A 44 12.21 34.33 5.46
C PRO A 44 13.62 33.93 5.02
N LEU A 45 14.62 34.76 5.37
CA LEU A 45 16.03 34.50 5.07
C LEU A 45 16.51 33.25 5.85
N PRO A 46 17.53 32.53 5.34
CA PRO A 46 18.04 31.30 5.94
C PRO A 46 18.48 31.42 7.41
N ASP A 47 18.93 32.60 7.84
CA ASP A 47 19.48 32.86 9.18
C ASP A 47 18.45 33.41 10.18
N SER A 48 17.17 33.54 9.79
CA SER A 48 16.12 34.03 10.70
C SER A 48 15.57 32.92 11.59
N THR A 49 16.30 32.61 12.67
CA THR A 49 15.80 31.78 13.79
C THR A 49 14.52 32.39 14.36
N GLY A 50 13.47 31.57 14.51
CA GLY A 50 12.15 32.02 15.04
C GLY A 50 11.16 32.56 14.00
N SER A 51 11.44 32.42 12.70
CA SER A 51 10.51 32.84 11.62
C SER A 51 9.36 31.86 11.36
N TYR A 52 9.44 30.65 11.90
CA TYR A 52 8.42 29.60 11.75
C TYR A 52 7.78 29.24 13.09
N HIS A 53 6.51 28.84 13.05
CA HIS A 53 5.77 28.38 14.23
C HIS A 53 6.06 26.91 14.53
N HIS A 54 6.49 26.62 15.76
CA HIS A 54 6.83 25.28 16.22
C HIS A 54 5.97 24.92 17.45
N ARG A 55 5.66 23.62 17.61
CA ARG A 55 5.16 23.12 18.90
C ARG A 55 6.26 23.17 19.96
N ARG A 56 5.87 23.39 21.23
CA ARG A 56 6.78 23.58 22.39
C ARG A 56 7.87 22.49 22.56
N ASP A 57 7.65 21.28 22.06
CA ASP A 57 8.57 20.13 22.22
C ASP A 57 9.20 19.66 20.89
N SER A 58 9.29 20.53 19.88
CA SER A 58 9.77 20.15 18.56
C SER A 58 11.29 20.20 18.41
N ASN A 59 11.86 19.13 17.88
CA ASN A 59 13.25 19.08 17.43
C ASN A 59 13.45 19.57 15.98
N ILE A 60 12.36 19.96 15.29
CA ILE A 60 12.40 20.37 13.88
C ILE A 60 12.70 21.87 13.82
N VAL A 61 13.92 22.22 13.43
CA VAL A 61 14.37 23.62 13.36
C VAL A 61 13.84 24.36 12.14
N ALA A 62 13.61 23.66 11.01
CA ALA A 62 13.09 24.27 9.79
C ALA A 62 12.27 23.26 8.96
N PRO A 63 11.22 23.72 8.25
CA PRO A 63 10.44 22.87 7.37
C PRO A 63 11.22 22.43 6.13
N THR A 64 10.96 21.22 5.65
CA THR A 64 11.63 20.62 4.48
C THR A 64 11.39 21.46 3.22
N HIS A 65 12.40 21.56 2.34
CA HIS A 65 12.31 22.29 1.06
C HIS A 65 11.40 21.63 0.00
N LYS A 66 11.20 20.31 0.05
CA LYS A 66 10.23 19.63 -0.83
C LYS A 66 8.82 20.13 -0.51
N LEU A 67 8.05 20.48 -1.54
CA LEU A 67 6.73 21.11 -1.41
C LEU A 67 6.79 22.44 -0.62
N ARG A 68 7.81 23.28 -0.89
CA ARG A 68 8.09 24.54 -0.18
C ARG A 68 6.88 25.48 -0.06
N PHE A 69 5.95 25.43 -1.01
CA PHE A 69 4.74 26.25 -0.97
C PHE A 69 3.90 26.02 0.29
N LEU A 70 3.90 24.79 0.83
CA LEU A 70 3.21 24.46 2.08
C LEU A 70 3.88 25.10 3.31
N ASN A 71 5.18 25.42 3.25
CA ASN A 71 5.91 26.07 4.35
C ASN A 71 5.35 27.47 4.64
N LYS A 72 4.63 28.08 3.67
CA LYS A 72 3.98 29.37 3.89
C LYS A 72 2.86 29.31 4.92
N ALA A 73 2.36 28.11 5.24
CA ALA A 73 1.39 27.93 6.31
C ALA A 73 1.97 28.14 7.71
N CYS A 74 3.28 27.98 7.88
CA CYS A 74 3.95 28.08 9.19
C CYS A 74 4.82 29.32 9.36
N ILE A 75 4.78 30.28 8.44
CA ILE A 75 5.51 31.55 8.57
C ILE A 75 4.77 32.47 9.55
N ILE A 76 5.47 32.91 10.60
CA ILE A 76 4.95 33.89 11.56
C ILE A 76 4.99 35.28 10.90
N LYS A 77 3.86 35.99 10.89
CA LYS A 77 3.79 37.36 10.37
C LYS A 77 4.00 38.37 11.49
N ASN A 78 3.19 38.23 12.54
CA ASN A 78 3.14 39.13 13.68
C ASN A 78 3.21 38.31 14.97
N PRO A 79 4.38 38.16 15.61
CA PRO A 79 4.55 37.32 16.81
C PRO A 79 3.55 37.64 17.93
N GLY A 80 3.21 38.92 18.13
CA GLY A 80 2.28 39.35 19.18
C GLY A 80 0.79 39.10 18.89
N GLN A 81 0.40 38.77 17.66
CA GLN A 81 -0.99 38.46 17.28
C GLN A 81 -1.18 37.00 16.91
N ASP A 82 -0.17 36.41 16.29
CA ASP A 82 -0.25 35.05 15.74
C ASP A 82 0.05 33.97 16.79
N ILE A 83 0.76 34.32 17.86
CA ILE A 83 1.17 33.39 18.93
C ILE A 83 0.45 33.79 20.22
N ALA A 84 -0.29 32.85 20.80
CA ALA A 84 -0.92 33.02 22.10
C ALA A 84 0.11 32.95 23.24
N SER A 85 -0.25 33.40 24.43
CA SER A 85 0.64 33.43 25.61
C SER A 85 1.20 32.06 25.99
N ASP A 86 0.56 30.99 25.55
CA ASP A 86 0.96 29.60 25.73
C ASP A 86 1.89 29.06 24.61
N GLY A 87 2.33 29.91 23.67
CA GLY A 87 3.16 29.52 22.53
C GLY A 87 2.42 28.78 21.41
N SER A 88 1.10 28.57 21.55
CA SER A 88 0.27 27.99 20.50
C SER A 88 -0.13 29.03 19.45
N ALA A 89 -0.61 28.58 18.29
CA ALA A 89 -1.14 29.49 17.28
C ALA A 89 -2.45 30.11 17.79
N SER A 90 -2.52 31.44 17.83
CA SER A 90 -3.69 32.22 18.23
C SER A 90 -4.93 31.87 17.41
N ASN A 91 -4.75 31.67 16.09
CA ASN A 91 -5.78 31.10 15.22
C ASN A 91 -5.19 30.01 14.29
N PRO A 92 -5.56 28.73 14.48
CA PRO A 92 -5.10 27.60 13.66
C PRO A 92 -5.43 27.70 12.16
N TRP A 93 -6.37 28.57 11.76
CA TRP A 93 -6.71 28.86 10.35
C TRP A 93 -5.96 30.07 9.77
N SER A 94 -4.97 30.58 10.49
CA SER A 94 -4.11 31.69 10.05
C SER A 94 -2.62 31.38 10.15
N LEU A 95 -2.24 30.50 11.08
CA LEU A 95 -0.88 30.02 11.31
C LEU A 95 -0.94 28.54 11.72
N CYS A 96 -0.14 27.71 11.06
CA CYS A 96 0.00 26.29 11.36
C CYS A 96 1.40 25.99 11.91
N ALA A 97 1.53 24.93 12.69
CA ALA A 97 2.84 24.49 13.19
C ALA A 97 3.63 23.76 12.09
N VAL A 98 4.96 23.85 12.12
CA VAL A 98 5.86 23.14 11.21
C VAL A 98 5.57 21.64 11.18
N GLU A 99 5.24 21.03 12.32
CA GLU A 99 4.94 19.59 12.40
C GLU A 99 3.69 19.24 11.57
N GLN A 100 2.64 20.06 11.62
CA GLN A 100 1.42 19.84 10.82
C GLN A 100 1.70 19.93 9.32
N VAL A 101 2.60 20.84 8.94
CA VAL A 101 3.05 21.01 7.55
C VAL A 101 3.85 19.78 7.09
N GLU A 102 4.76 19.28 7.92
CA GLU A 102 5.56 18.09 7.60
C GLU A 102 4.70 16.82 7.58
N GLU A 103 3.70 16.68 8.46
CA GLU A 103 2.71 15.60 8.43
C GLU A 103 1.97 15.56 7.08
N LEU A 104 1.44 16.69 6.61
CA LEU A 104 0.77 16.76 5.31
C LEU A 104 1.73 16.45 4.16
N LYS A 105 2.96 16.97 4.20
CA LYS A 105 3.96 16.69 3.16
C LYS A 105 4.34 15.22 3.12
N ALA A 106 4.48 14.56 4.27
CA ALA A 106 4.76 13.13 4.34
C ALA A 106 3.63 12.34 3.70
N LEU A 107 2.37 12.68 4.01
CA LEU A 107 1.20 12.06 3.39
C LEU A 107 1.23 12.21 1.85
N ILE A 108 1.41 13.43 1.34
CA ILE A 108 1.44 13.72 -0.10
C ILE A 108 2.54 12.91 -0.81
N LYS A 109 3.71 12.75 -0.18
CA LYS A 109 4.81 11.95 -0.75
C LYS A 109 4.50 10.46 -0.80
N VAL A 110 3.76 9.94 0.18
CA VAL A 110 3.38 8.52 0.27
C VAL A 110 2.26 8.17 -0.72
N LEU A 111 1.35 9.09 -1.02
CA LEU A 111 0.15 8.85 -1.85
C LEU A 111 0.43 8.21 -3.23
N PRO A 112 1.43 8.64 -4.02
CA PRO A 112 1.74 7.98 -5.29
C PRO A 112 2.07 6.49 -5.14
N LEU A 113 2.92 6.13 -4.18
CA LEU A 113 3.27 4.73 -3.89
C LEU A 113 2.15 3.95 -3.20
N TRP A 114 1.29 4.62 -2.44
CA TRP A 114 0.05 4.02 -1.93
C TRP A 114 -0.88 3.65 -3.08
N SER A 115 -1.07 4.55 -4.06
CA SER A 115 -2.01 4.37 -5.17
C SER A 115 -1.67 3.17 -6.06
N THR A 116 -0.40 2.77 -6.15
CA THR A 116 0.00 1.58 -6.94
C THR A 116 -0.57 0.28 -6.38
N GLY A 117 -0.93 0.23 -5.09
CA GLY A 117 -1.58 -0.93 -4.49
C GLY A 117 -3.03 -1.12 -4.92
N ILE A 118 -3.69 -0.06 -5.41
CA ILE A 118 -5.12 -0.09 -5.78
C ILE A 118 -5.38 -1.10 -6.90
N ILE A 119 -4.53 -1.14 -7.93
CA ILE A 119 -4.69 -2.09 -9.05
C ILE A 119 -4.57 -3.54 -8.59
N MET A 120 -3.68 -3.81 -7.64
CA MET A 120 -3.57 -5.13 -7.06
C MET A 120 -4.84 -5.50 -6.27
N SER A 121 -5.36 -4.58 -5.47
CA SER A 121 -6.62 -4.79 -4.76
C SER A 121 -7.81 -4.95 -5.73
N ILE A 122 -7.81 -4.27 -6.89
CA ILE A 122 -8.81 -4.49 -7.95
C ILE A 122 -8.75 -5.94 -8.42
N ASN A 123 -7.57 -6.48 -8.71
CA ASN A 123 -7.42 -7.87 -9.15
C ASN A 123 -7.92 -8.87 -8.10
N LEU A 124 -7.65 -8.62 -6.82
CA LEU A 124 -8.08 -9.48 -5.70
C LEU A 124 -9.59 -9.36 -5.41
N SER A 125 -10.23 -8.24 -5.74
CA SER A 125 -11.67 -8.03 -5.51
C SER A 125 -12.58 -8.84 -6.44
N GLN A 126 -12.05 -9.44 -7.51
CA GLN A 126 -12.81 -10.15 -8.54
C GLN A 126 -13.16 -11.60 -8.17
N ASN A 127 -13.59 -11.85 -6.94
CA ASN A 127 -13.79 -13.20 -6.40
C ASN A 127 -14.89 -14.01 -7.11
N SER A 128 -15.84 -13.34 -7.77
CA SER A 128 -16.96 -14.01 -8.44
C SER A 128 -16.53 -14.82 -9.66
N PHE A 129 -15.60 -14.33 -10.49
CA PHE A 129 -15.21 -15.02 -11.72
C PHE A 129 -14.50 -16.35 -11.47
N PRO A 130 -13.49 -16.46 -10.57
CA PRO A 130 -12.88 -17.75 -10.26
C PRO A 130 -13.86 -18.79 -9.70
N VAL A 131 -14.89 -18.36 -8.96
CA VAL A 131 -15.94 -19.26 -8.45
C VAL A 131 -16.79 -19.80 -9.60
N LEU A 132 -17.19 -18.94 -10.55
CA LEU A 132 -17.89 -19.37 -11.75
C LEU A 132 -17.01 -20.31 -12.61
N GLN A 133 -15.72 -20.00 -12.76
CA GLN A 133 -14.77 -20.84 -13.48
C GLN A 133 -14.69 -22.22 -12.85
N ALA A 134 -14.45 -22.30 -11.54
CA ALA A 134 -14.39 -23.55 -10.79
C ALA A 134 -15.71 -24.33 -10.88
N SER A 135 -16.86 -23.65 -10.89
CA SER A 135 -18.15 -24.30 -11.02
C SER A 135 -18.37 -24.96 -12.38
N SER A 136 -17.74 -24.45 -13.45
CA SER A 136 -17.77 -25.01 -14.81
C SER A 136 -16.68 -26.07 -15.09
N MET A 137 -15.87 -26.42 -14.09
CA MET A 137 -14.71 -27.31 -14.21
C MET A 137 -14.84 -28.52 -13.29
N ASP A 138 -14.08 -29.58 -13.57
CA ASP A 138 -14.06 -30.76 -12.71
C ASP A 138 -13.31 -30.48 -11.41
N ARG A 139 -14.04 -30.55 -10.29
CA ARG A 139 -13.54 -30.23 -8.94
C ARG A 139 -13.17 -31.47 -8.11
N HIS A 140 -13.21 -32.66 -8.70
CA HIS A 140 -12.83 -33.89 -8.00
C HIS A 140 -11.31 -33.96 -7.83
N LEU A 141 -10.86 -34.12 -6.59
CA LEU A 141 -9.45 -34.42 -6.27
C LEU A 141 -9.23 -35.94 -6.17
N THR A 142 -10.25 -36.64 -5.67
CA THR A 142 -10.34 -38.10 -5.66
C THR A 142 -11.73 -38.50 -6.14
N THR A 143 -11.96 -39.78 -6.36
CA THR A 143 -13.28 -40.30 -6.78
C THR A 143 -14.41 -40.00 -5.81
N LYS A 144 -14.10 -39.70 -4.54
CA LYS A 144 -15.08 -39.43 -3.47
C LYS A 144 -15.06 -38.00 -2.95
N PHE A 145 -14.07 -37.20 -3.30
CA PHE A 145 -13.87 -35.87 -2.72
C PHE A 145 -13.88 -34.79 -3.80
N GLN A 146 -14.85 -33.88 -3.68
CA GLN A 146 -15.03 -32.73 -4.56
C GLN A 146 -14.85 -31.44 -3.75
N ILE A 147 -13.92 -30.58 -4.18
CA ILE A 147 -13.70 -29.29 -3.53
C ILE A 147 -14.86 -28.34 -3.90
N PRO A 148 -15.51 -27.66 -2.94
CA PRO A 148 -16.53 -26.66 -3.27
C PRO A 148 -15.94 -25.52 -4.12
N ALA A 149 -16.66 -25.05 -5.14
CA ALA A 149 -16.17 -24.00 -6.05
C ALA A 149 -15.78 -22.71 -5.30
N GLY A 150 -16.57 -22.31 -4.30
CA GLY A 150 -16.29 -21.15 -3.45
C GLY A 150 -15.04 -21.29 -2.56
N SER A 151 -14.54 -22.51 -2.37
CA SER A 151 -13.40 -22.78 -1.48
C SER A 151 -12.04 -22.60 -2.16
N TYR A 152 -11.97 -22.44 -3.48
CA TYR A 152 -10.69 -22.31 -4.21
C TYR A 152 -9.85 -21.11 -3.77
N GLY A 153 -10.46 -20.06 -3.21
CA GLY A 153 -9.75 -18.95 -2.58
C GLY A 153 -8.81 -19.36 -1.43
N MET A 154 -8.97 -20.56 -0.85
CA MET A 154 -8.06 -21.06 0.19
C MET A 154 -6.62 -21.21 -0.29
N PHE A 155 -6.39 -21.50 -1.58
CA PHE A 155 -5.04 -21.63 -2.12
C PHE A 155 -4.29 -20.29 -2.08
N ASN A 156 -5.00 -19.15 -2.17
CA ASN A 156 -4.45 -17.81 -1.95
C ASN A 156 -3.93 -17.68 -0.52
N ILE A 157 -4.79 -18.00 0.46
CA ILE A 157 -4.50 -17.89 1.90
C ILE A 157 -3.35 -18.83 2.30
N ILE A 158 -3.36 -20.07 1.82
CA ILE A 158 -2.30 -21.06 2.07
C ILE A 158 -0.97 -20.54 1.51
N SER A 159 -0.96 -20.05 0.26
CA SER A 159 0.24 -19.51 -0.38
C SER A 159 0.82 -18.33 0.40
N LEU A 160 -0.04 -17.38 0.81
CA LEU A 160 0.33 -16.25 1.65
C LEU A 160 0.96 -16.73 2.98
N ALA A 161 0.29 -17.63 3.68
CA ALA A 161 0.75 -18.14 4.98
C ALA A 161 2.10 -18.88 4.86
N LEU A 162 2.22 -19.76 3.86
CA LEU A 162 3.46 -20.48 3.58
C LEU A 162 4.60 -19.51 3.26
N TRP A 163 4.34 -18.47 2.49
CA TRP A 163 5.34 -17.45 2.18
C TRP A 163 5.80 -16.69 3.43
N VAL A 164 4.88 -16.26 4.30
CA VAL A 164 5.24 -15.58 5.56
C VAL A 164 6.13 -16.47 6.42
N ILE A 165 5.74 -17.74 6.60
CA ILE A 165 6.54 -18.71 7.37
C ILE A 165 7.92 -18.89 6.74
N LEU A 166 7.98 -19.10 5.42
CA LEU A 166 9.24 -19.29 4.69
C LEU A 166 10.14 -18.05 4.79
N TYR A 167 9.58 -16.86 4.62
CA TYR A 167 10.29 -15.60 4.66
C TYR A 167 10.93 -15.37 6.04
N ASP A 168 10.15 -15.52 7.12
CA ASP A 168 10.62 -15.23 8.47
C ASP A 168 11.51 -16.35 9.05
N ARG A 169 11.20 -17.62 8.77
CA ARG A 169 11.90 -18.76 9.39
C ARG A 169 13.09 -19.27 8.59
N ALA A 170 13.10 -19.10 7.26
CA ALA A 170 14.16 -19.62 6.41
C ALA A 170 14.94 -18.52 5.70
N ILE A 171 14.26 -17.63 4.95
CA ILE A 171 14.93 -16.66 4.08
C ILE A 171 15.70 -15.62 4.89
N LEU A 172 15.06 -14.96 5.88
CA LEU A 172 15.71 -13.93 6.69
C LEU A 172 16.91 -14.47 7.50
N PRO A 173 16.81 -15.61 8.22
CA PRO A 173 17.95 -16.16 8.94
C PRO A 173 19.09 -16.59 8.01
N MET A 174 18.79 -17.24 6.89
CA MET A 174 19.79 -17.67 5.93
C MET A 174 20.51 -16.48 5.27
N ALA A 175 19.75 -15.47 4.83
CA ALA A 175 20.32 -14.24 4.28
C ALA A 175 21.20 -13.50 5.30
N SER A 176 20.79 -13.50 6.58
CA SER A 176 21.55 -12.88 7.66
C SER A 176 22.84 -13.64 7.98
N LYS A 177 22.81 -14.98 7.94
CA LYS A 177 24.00 -15.84 8.06
C LYS A 177 25.00 -15.58 6.92
N LEU A 178 24.52 -15.53 5.67
CA LEU A 178 25.38 -15.29 4.50
C LEU A 178 26.01 -13.89 4.48
N LYS A 179 25.30 -12.86 4.95
CA LYS A 179 25.81 -11.46 4.99
C LYS A 179 26.50 -11.08 6.30
N GLY A 180 26.50 -11.96 7.30
CA GLY A 180 27.08 -11.72 8.63
C GLY A 180 26.41 -10.59 9.43
N LYS A 181 25.19 -10.17 9.06
CA LYS A 181 24.43 -9.08 9.70
C LYS A 181 22.94 -9.27 9.46
N PRO A 182 22.04 -8.70 10.29
CA PRO A 182 20.60 -8.77 10.03
C PRO A 182 20.28 -8.14 8.66
N VAL A 183 19.67 -8.93 7.78
CA VAL A 183 19.24 -8.50 6.44
C VAL A 183 17.73 -8.46 6.42
N ARG A 184 17.16 -7.38 5.89
CA ARG A 184 15.77 -7.32 5.45
C ARG A 184 15.74 -6.86 4.01
N PHE A 185 14.81 -7.40 3.23
CA PHE A 185 14.59 -6.88 1.89
C PHE A 185 14.00 -5.48 1.98
N SER A 186 14.43 -4.60 1.06
CA SER A 186 13.91 -3.24 1.01
C SER A 186 12.40 -3.28 0.82
N VAL A 187 11.69 -2.45 1.57
CA VAL A 187 10.23 -2.34 1.51
C VAL A 187 9.73 -2.08 0.09
N LYS A 188 10.38 -1.15 -0.63
CA LYS A 188 10.06 -0.89 -2.04
C LYS A 188 10.29 -2.12 -2.91
N LEU A 189 11.42 -2.83 -2.74
CA LEU A 189 11.67 -4.07 -3.50
C LEU A 189 10.55 -5.10 -3.30
N ARG A 190 10.11 -5.30 -2.05
CA ARG A 190 9.01 -6.22 -1.73
C ARG A 190 7.71 -5.79 -2.41
N MET A 191 7.33 -4.51 -2.33
CA MET A 191 6.16 -3.98 -3.05
C MET A 191 6.25 -4.22 -4.56
N GLY A 192 7.42 -3.96 -5.17
CA GLY A 192 7.62 -4.18 -6.61
C GLY A 192 7.51 -5.64 -7.03
N ILE A 193 8.07 -6.57 -6.24
CA ILE A 193 7.93 -8.02 -6.48
C ILE A 193 6.44 -8.42 -6.42
N GLY A 194 5.71 -7.94 -5.43
CA GLY A 194 4.30 -8.27 -5.30
C GLY A 194 3.47 -7.76 -6.48
N LEU A 195 3.68 -6.51 -6.93
CA LEU A 195 3.01 -5.98 -8.13
C LEU A 195 3.34 -6.77 -9.40
N PHE A 196 4.58 -7.20 -9.56
CA PHE A 196 5.00 -8.07 -10.67
C PHE A 196 4.30 -9.43 -10.61
N LEU A 197 4.24 -10.06 -9.43
CA LEU A 197 3.57 -11.35 -9.25
C LEU A 197 2.06 -11.25 -9.50
N THR A 198 1.41 -10.15 -9.11
CA THR A 198 0.01 -9.89 -9.47
C THR A 198 -0.19 -9.80 -10.97
N CYS A 199 0.71 -9.13 -11.70
CA CYS A 199 0.66 -9.08 -13.16
C CYS A 199 0.76 -10.49 -13.77
N LEU A 200 1.68 -11.32 -13.27
CA LEU A 200 1.83 -12.69 -13.70
C LEU A 200 0.59 -13.54 -13.37
N ALA A 201 -0.01 -13.34 -12.19
CA ALA A 201 -1.24 -14.02 -11.79
C ALA A 201 -2.39 -13.73 -12.77
N MET A 202 -2.58 -12.47 -13.16
CA MET A 202 -3.62 -12.10 -14.14
C MET A 202 -3.35 -12.67 -15.53
N ALA A 203 -2.09 -12.70 -15.97
CA ALA A 203 -1.71 -13.32 -17.23
C ALA A 203 -2.02 -14.84 -17.22
N VAL A 204 -1.68 -15.52 -16.12
CA VAL A 204 -2.02 -16.94 -15.91
C VAL A 204 -3.53 -17.12 -15.92
N SER A 205 -4.30 -16.26 -15.26
CA SER A 205 -5.76 -16.31 -15.29
C SER A 205 -6.33 -16.18 -16.70
N ALA A 206 -5.80 -15.26 -17.51
CA ALA A 206 -6.21 -15.11 -18.90
C ALA A 206 -5.90 -16.36 -19.75
N ILE A 207 -4.73 -16.96 -19.54
CA ILE A 207 -4.31 -18.19 -20.25
C ILE A 207 -5.19 -19.38 -19.87
N VAL A 208 -5.40 -19.59 -18.56
CA VAL A 208 -6.23 -20.69 -18.03
C VAL A 208 -7.67 -20.55 -18.53
N GLU A 209 -8.21 -19.34 -18.52
CA GLU A 209 -9.57 -19.09 -19.00
C GLU A 209 -9.70 -19.30 -20.51
N ASN A 210 -8.72 -18.86 -21.29
CA ASN A 210 -8.69 -19.13 -22.73
C ASN A 210 -8.63 -20.64 -23.01
N ALA A 211 -7.85 -21.40 -22.25
CA ALA A 211 -7.79 -22.86 -22.37
C ALA A 211 -9.14 -23.52 -22.03
N ARG A 212 -9.76 -23.10 -20.90
CA ARG A 212 -11.10 -23.57 -20.48
C ARG A 212 -12.14 -23.30 -21.55
N ARG A 213 -12.23 -22.06 -22.03
CA ARG A 213 -13.20 -21.62 -23.04
C ARG A 213 -13.01 -22.34 -24.38
N ARG A 214 -11.77 -22.54 -24.85
CA ARG A 214 -11.49 -23.31 -26.06
C ARG A 214 -12.02 -24.74 -25.95
N LYS A 215 -11.93 -25.35 -24.77
CA LYS A 215 -12.48 -26.68 -24.51
C LYS A 215 -14.02 -26.67 -24.54
N THR A 216 -14.66 -25.68 -23.93
CA THR A 216 -16.11 -25.48 -24.00
C THR A 216 -16.64 -25.42 -25.43
N ILE A 217 -15.93 -24.71 -26.32
CA ILE A 217 -16.31 -24.59 -27.74
C ILE A 217 -16.21 -25.95 -28.43
N ARG A 218 -15.10 -26.68 -28.20
CA ARG A 218 -14.86 -28.00 -28.80
C ARG A 218 -15.87 -29.05 -28.37
N GLU A 219 -16.31 -28.99 -27.11
CA GLU A 219 -17.31 -29.92 -26.55
C GLU A 219 -18.76 -29.47 -26.83
N GLY A 220 -18.97 -28.33 -27.49
CA GLY A 220 -20.32 -27.85 -27.85
C GLY A 220 -21.13 -27.27 -26.69
N PHE A 221 -20.50 -26.99 -25.55
CA PHE A 221 -21.19 -26.53 -24.32
C PHE A 221 -21.38 -25.02 -24.21
N LEU A 222 -21.14 -24.27 -25.29
CA LEU A 222 -21.24 -22.80 -25.35
C LEU A 222 -22.57 -22.26 -24.82
N ASN A 223 -23.68 -22.91 -25.14
CA ASN A 223 -25.03 -22.48 -24.75
C ASN A 223 -25.51 -23.05 -23.42
N ASN A 224 -24.74 -23.92 -22.77
CA ASN A 224 -25.12 -24.54 -21.50
C ASN A 224 -24.38 -23.86 -20.33
N PRO A 225 -25.04 -23.01 -19.53
CA PRO A 225 -24.40 -22.30 -18.41
C PRO A 225 -23.94 -23.23 -17.28
N HIS A 226 -24.53 -24.43 -17.18
CA HIS A 226 -24.29 -25.38 -16.09
C HIS A 226 -23.41 -26.57 -16.52
N ALA A 227 -22.88 -26.55 -17.75
CA ALA A 227 -21.99 -27.59 -18.22
C ALA A 227 -20.70 -27.62 -17.39
N VAL A 228 -20.34 -28.83 -16.96
CA VAL A 228 -19.07 -29.10 -16.30
C VAL A 228 -18.13 -29.71 -17.34
N LEU A 229 -17.06 -29.00 -17.63
CA LEU A 229 -16.03 -29.44 -18.57
C LEU A 229 -15.18 -30.53 -17.94
N ASN A 230 -14.69 -31.45 -18.77
CA ASN A 230 -13.69 -32.43 -18.35
C ASN A 230 -12.28 -31.78 -18.21
N MET A 231 -12.18 -30.68 -17.47
CA MET A 231 -10.94 -29.96 -17.19
C MET A 231 -10.84 -29.76 -15.69
N SER A 232 -9.75 -30.22 -15.08
CA SER A 232 -9.56 -30.10 -13.64
C SER A 232 -9.51 -28.62 -13.22
N ALA A 233 -10.29 -28.27 -12.21
CA ALA A 233 -10.28 -26.96 -11.57
C ALA A 233 -8.94 -26.65 -10.86
N LEU A 234 -8.04 -27.64 -10.70
CA LEU A 234 -6.67 -27.42 -10.24
C LEU A 234 -5.86 -26.48 -11.16
N TRP A 235 -6.28 -26.28 -12.41
CA TRP A 235 -5.72 -25.25 -13.29
C TRP A 235 -5.88 -23.83 -12.76
N LEU A 236 -6.81 -23.60 -11.82
CA LEU A 236 -6.97 -22.31 -11.13
C LEU A 236 -5.99 -22.14 -9.96
N VAL A 237 -5.31 -23.19 -9.49
CA VAL A 237 -4.40 -23.10 -8.34
C VAL A 237 -3.19 -22.18 -8.61
N PRO A 238 -2.50 -22.24 -9.77
CA PRO A 238 -1.34 -21.39 -10.03
C PRO A 238 -1.62 -19.88 -9.89
N GLN A 239 -2.74 -19.40 -10.44
CA GLN A 239 -3.14 -17.98 -10.29
C GLN A 239 -3.42 -17.60 -8.83
N PHE A 240 -4.03 -18.50 -8.03
CA PHE A 240 -4.26 -18.25 -6.61
C PHE A 240 -2.95 -18.25 -5.82
N CYS A 241 -2.02 -19.16 -6.11
CA CYS A 241 -0.73 -19.17 -5.44
C CYS A 241 0.09 -17.91 -5.75
N LEU A 242 0.09 -17.46 -7.02
CA LEU A 242 0.75 -16.22 -7.43
C LEU A 242 0.14 -14.99 -6.76
N ASN A 243 -1.19 -14.90 -6.71
CA ASN A 243 -1.89 -13.84 -5.98
C ASN A 243 -1.55 -13.84 -4.48
N GLY A 244 -1.45 -15.02 -3.85
CA GLY A 244 -1.15 -15.11 -2.42
C GLY A 244 0.28 -14.70 -2.09
N LEU A 245 1.23 -15.07 -2.95
CA LEU A 245 2.59 -14.56 -2.87
C LEU A 245 2.64 -13.05 -3.07
N ALA A 246 1.93 -12.54 -4.09
CA ALA A 246 1.85 -11.12 -4.36
C ALA A 246 1.32 -10.34 -3.15
N GLU A 247 0.21 -10.83 -2.56
CA GLU A 247 -0.42 -10.27 -1.36
C GLU A 247 0.54 -10.22 -0.19
N ALA A 248 1.26 -11.31 0.07
CA ALA A 248 2.24 -11.35 1.16
C ALA A 248 3.38 -10.33 0.96
N PHE A 249 3.84 -10.14 -0.28
CA PHE A 249 4.89 -9.17 -0.59
C PHE A 249 4.40 -7.72 -0.48
N THR A 250 3.26 -7.41 -1.11
CA THR A 250 2.76 -6.04 -1.20
C THR A 250 2.07 -5.58 0.07
N ALA A 251 1.17 -6.36 0.69
CA ALA A 251 0.41 -5.91 1.85
C ALA A 251 1.32 -5.65 3.07
N ILE A 252 2.25 -6.57 3.32
CA ILE A 252 3.23 -6.41 4.40
C ILE A 252 4.19 -5.27 4.06
N GLY A 253 4.68 -5.19 2.82
CA GLY A 253 5.55 -4.11 2.37
C GLY A 253 4.89 -2.72 2.48
N GLN A 254 3.64 -2.57 2.04
CA GLN A 254 2.91 -1.31 2.12
C GLN A 254 2.66 -0.89 3.57
N THR A 255 2.27 -1.83 4.43
CA THR A 255 2.06 -1.54 5.86
C THR A 255 3.36 -1.05 6.50
N GLU A 256 4.47 -1.76 6.27
CA GLU A 256 5.79 -1.35 6.76
C GLU A 256 6.24 0.01 6.18
N PHE A 257 5.93 0.28 4.91
CA PHE A 257 6.19 1.56 4.26
C PHE A 257 5.44 2.72 4.92
N PHE A 258 4.15 2.56 5.18
CA PHE A 258 3.34 3.63 5.78
C PHE A 258 3.82 3.95 7.20
N TYR A 259 4.14 2.94 8.01
CA TYR A 259 4.64 3.16 9.36
C TYR A 259 6.07 3.70 9.43
N SER A 260 6.91 3.43 8.43
CA SER A 260 8.29 3.93 8.38
C SER A 260 8.39 5.36 7.85
N GLU A 261 7.52 5.74 6.91
CA GLU A 261 7.61 7.05 6.24
C GLU A 261 6.66 8.10 6.83
N LEU A 262 5.57 7.70 7.47
CA LEU A 262 4.67 8.64 8.14
C LEU A 262 5.14 8.94 9.58
N PRO A 263 5.02 10.19 10.05
CA PRO A 263 5.30 10.56 11.44
C PRO A 263 4.49 9.71 12.43
N LYS A 264 5.02 9.51 13.64
CA LYS A 264 4.35 8.72 14.70
C LYS A 264 2.94 9.23 15.03
N SER A 265 2.71 10.54 14.96
CA SER A 265 1.39 11.16 15.14
C SER A 265 0.35 10.66 14.14
N MET A 266 0.77 10.17 12.98
CA MET A 266 -0.08 9.65 11.91
C MET A 266 -0.25 8.13 11.90
N SER A 267 0.06 7.45 13.00
CA SER A 267 -0.06 5.98 13.09
C SER A 267 -1.47 5.47 12.75
N SER A 268 -2.52 6.22 13.12
CA SER A 268 -3.91 5.89 12.77
C SER A 268 -4.18 6.02 11.26
N ILE A 269 -3.60 7.02 10.61
CA ILE A 269 -3.68 7.20 9.15
C ILE A 269 -2.90 6.09 8.45
N ALA A 270 -1.71 5.75 8.92
CA ALA A 270 -0.91 4.64 8.39
C ALA A 270 -1.70 3.32 8.40
N ALA A 271 -2.38 3.01 9.51
CA ALA A 271 -3.26 1.85 9.62
C ALA A 271 -4.46 1.91 8.66
N ALA A 272 -5.09 3.09 8.52
CA ALA A 272 -6.28 3.27 7.71
C ALA A 272 -6.01 3.26 6.19
N LEU A 273 -4.82 3.66 5.75
CA LEU A 273 -4.47 3.78 4.32
C LEU A 273 -4.65 2.45 3.57
N PHE A 274 -4.28 1.33 4.17
CA PHE A 274 -4.47 0.02 3.52
C PHE A 274 -5.96 -0.29 3.28
N GLY A 275 -6.79 -0.11 4.31
CA GLY A 275 -8.24 -0.30 4.20
C GLY A 275 -8.90 0.68 3.23
N LEU A 276 -8.47 1.94 3.23
CA LEU A 276 -8.93 2.95 2.27
C LEU A 276 -8.60 2.53 0.82
N GLY A 277 -7.40 1.99 0.59
CA GLY A 277 -6.99 1.45 -0.70
C GLY A 277 -7.92 0.33 -1.17
N LEU A 278 -8.29 -0.58 -0.27
CA LEU A 278 -9.23 -1.67 -0.57
C LEU A 278 -10.63 -1.16 -0.92
N VAL A 279 -11.14 -0.15 -0.21
CA VAL A 279 -12.44 0.48 -0.52
C VAL A 279 -12.43 1.12 -1.90
N VAL A 280 -11.42 1.95 -2.19
CA VAL A 280 -11.27 2.60 -3.50
C VAL A 280 -11.15 1.55 -4.60
N ALA A 281 -10.38 0.49 -4.37
CA ALA A 281 -10.20 -0.60 -5.31
C ALA A 281 -11.50 -1.35 -5.62
N ASN A 282 -12.31 -1.68 -4.61
CA ASN A 282 -13.61 -2.34 -4.83
C ASN A 282 -14.57 -1.48 -5.65
N LEU A 283 -14.58 -0.16 -5.44
CA LEU A 283 -15.38 0.76 -6.24
C LEU A 283 -14.89 0.82 -7.69
N LEU A 284 -13.58 0.96 -7.89
CA LEU A 284 -12.97 1.00 -9.22
C LEU A 284 -13.11 -0.34 -9.96
N ALA A 285 -13.03 -1.46 -9.26
CA ALA A 285 -13.25 -2.78 -9.81
C ALA A 285 -14.66 -2.92 -10.41
N SER A 286 -15.68 -2.43 -9.70
CA SER A 286 -17.05 -2.36 -10.23
C SER A 286 -17.14 -1.45 -11.45
N VAL A 287 -16.49 -0.29 -11.44
CA VAL A 287 -16.44 0.62 -12.59
C VAL A 287 -15.79 -0.05 -13.80
N VAL A 288 -14.67 -0.76 -13.62
CA VAL A 288 -13.99 -1.50 -14.69
C VAL A 288 -14.91 -2.56 -15.30
N VAL A 289 -15.61 -3.34 -14.47
CA VAL A 289 -16.60 -4.32 -14.93
C VAL A 289 -17.73 -3.64 -15.71
N SER A 290 -18.31 -2.56 -15.18
CA SER A 290 -19.40 -1.83 -15.85
C SER A 290 -18.98 -1.21 -17.19
N ILE A 291 -17.77 -0.65 -17.28
CA ILE A 291 -17.25 -0.10 -18.54
C ILE A 291 -17.08 -1.22 -19.57
N ILE A 292 -16.52 -2.36 -19.16
CA ILE A 292 -16.33 -3.50 -20.07
C ILE A 292 -17.68 -4.07 -20.50
N ASP A 293 -18.64 -4.17 -19.60
CA ASP A 293 -20.01 -4.62 -19.91
C ASP A 293 -20.68 -3.70 -20.94
N ASP A 294 -20.66 -2.37 -20.72
CA ASP A 294 -21.22 -1.39 -21.67
C ASP A 294 -20.54 -1.45 -23.04
N ILE A 295 -19.20 -1.46 -23.07
CA ILE A 295 -18.47 -1.45 -24.34
C ILE A 295 -18.68 -2.74 -25.13
N THR A 296 -18.74 -3.89 -24.44
CA THR A 296 -18.76 -5.20 -25.11
C THR A 296 -20.16 -5.69 -25.47
N SER A 297 -21.20 -5.19 -24.78
CA SER A 297 -22.60 -5.48 -25.11
C SER A 297 -23.18 -4.60 -26.23
N ARG A 298 -22.47 -3.52 -26.62
CA ARG A 298 -22.89 -2.63 -27.72
C ARG A 298 -23.19 -3.39 -29.01
N GLY A 299 -24.31 -3.03 -29.63
CA GLY A 299 -24.78 -3.66 -30.88
C GLY A 299 -25.43 -5.03 -30.68
N GLY A 300 -25.95 -5.33 -29.48
CA GLY A 300 -26.66 -6.58 -29.19
C GLY A 300 -25.75 -7.80 -29.07
N LYS A 301 -24.44 -7.58 -28.87
CA LYS A 301 -23.46 -8.65 -28.68
C LYS A 301 -23.49 -9.12 -27.23
N GLU A 302 -23.10 -10.38 -27.01
CA GLU A 302 -22.95 -10.91 -25.66
C GLU A 302 -21.78 -10.23 -24.95
N SER A 303 -22.01 -9.76 -23.73
CA SER A 303 -20.99 -9.12 -22.89
C SER A 303 -19.84 -10.07 -22.56
N TRP A 304 -18.63 -9.51 -22.43
CA TRP A 304 -17.47 -10.28 -21.97
C TRP A 304 -17.66 -10.82 -20.54
N VAL A 305 -18.44 -10.12 -19.72
CA VAL A 305 -18.75 -10.47 -18.32
C VAL A 305 -20.16 -11.02 -18.16
N SER A 306 -20.69 -11.67 -19.21
CA SER A 306 -22.00 -12.33 -19.19
C SER A 306 -22.19 -13.29 -18.03
N SER A 307 -23.43 -13.42 -17.56
CA SER A 307 -23.85 -14.40 -16.55
C SER A 307 -23.58 -15.84 -17.00
N ASN A 308 -23.60 -16.10 -18.31
CA ASN A 308 -23.14 -17.37 -18.86
C ASN A 308 -21.63 -17.32 -19.13
N ILE A 309 -20.86 -17.88 -18.19
CA ILE A 309 -19.40 -18.00 -18.28
C ILE A 309 -18.89 -18.70 -19.55
N ASN A 310 -19.70 -19.57 -20.15
CA ASN A 310 -19.33 -20.30 -21.36
C ASN A 310 -19.45 -19.44 -22.62
N LYS A 311 -20.33 -18.43 -22.62
CA LYS A 311 -20.45 -17.45 -23.70
C LYS A 311 -19.53 -16.26 -23.51
N GLY A 312 -19.38 -15.81 -22.27
CA GLY A 312 -18.52 -14.68 -21.89
C GLY A 312 -17.07 -14.82 -22.37
N ARG A 313 -16.37 -13.69 -22.38
CA ARG A 313 -14.95 -13.57 -22.73
C ARG A 313 -14.15 -13.12 -21.52
N ILE A 314 -14.26 -13.88 -20.43
CA ILE A 314 -13.51 -13.62 -19.19
C ILE A 314 -12.00 -13.67 -19.45
N ASP A 315 -11.55 -14.44 -20.46
CA ASP A 315 -10.17 -14.44 -20.95
C ASP A 315 -9.73 -13.03 -21.37
N SER A 316 -10.58 -12.31 -22.10
CA SER A 316 -10.30 -10.96 -22.58
C SER A 316 -10.38 -9.94 -21.45
N TYR A 317 -11.31 -10.12 -20.50
CA TYR A 317 -11.36 -9.34 -19.26
C TYR A 317 -10.05 -9.45 -18.44
N TYR A 318 -9.55 -10.66 -18.24
CA TYR A 318 -8.27 -10.88 -17.54
C TYR A 318 -7.07 -10.31 -18.30
N TRP A 319 -7.08 -10.29 -19.64
CA TRP A 319 -6.06 -9.58 -20.42
C TRP A 319 -6.10 -8.07 -20.19
N VAL A 320 -7.29 -7.45 -20.09
CA VAL A 320 -7.40 -6.02 -19.73
C VAL A 320 -6.79 -5.76 -18.36
N LEU A 321 -7.11 -6.58 -17.36
CA LEU A 321 -6.52 -6.46 -16.01
C LEU A 321 -5.01 -6.72 -16.01
N THR A 322 -4.51 -7.60 -16.88
CA THR A 322 -3.07 -7.82 -17.08
C THR A 322 -2.41 -6.55 -17.61
N ILE A 323 -2.96 -5.93 -18.65
CA ILE A 323 -2.43 -4.68 -19.23
C ILE A 323 -2.46 -3.55 -18.20
N LEU A 324 -3.56 -3.40 -17.45
CA LEU A 324 -3.64 -2.42 -16.36
C LEU A 324 -2.58 -2.68 -15.28
N SER A 325 -2.30 -3.95 -14.97
CA SER A 325 -1.26 -4.35 -14.02
C SER A 325 0.15 -4.02 -14.54
N VAL A 326 0.42 -4.21 -15.84
CA VAL A 326 1.68 -3.80 -16.48
C VAL A 326 1.86 -2.29 -16.42
N ILE A 327 0.84 -1.52 -16.79
CA ILE A 327 0.87 -0.05 -16.72
C ILE A 327 1.12 0.40 -15.28
N ASN A 328 0.46 -0.22 -14.30
CA ASN A 328 0.66 0.06 -12.89
C ASN A 328 2.06 -0.28 -12.40
N LEU A 329 2.66 -1.37 -12.89
CA LEU A 329 4.04 -1.74 -12.56
C LEU A 329 5.03 -0.69 -13.09
N LEU A 330 4.82 -0.18 -14.31
CA LEU A 330 5.62 0.91 -14.87
C LEU A 330 5.44 2.21 -14.07
N TYR A 331 4.20 2.56 -13.75
CA TYR A 331 3.88 3.69 -12.87
C TYR A 331 4.55 3.56 -11.50
N TYR A 332 4.53 2.37 -10.91
CA TYR A 332 5.22 2.07 -9.66
C TYR A 332 6.72 2.34 -9.76
N PHE A 333 7.39 1.92 -10.83
CA PHE A 333 8.82 2.19 -10.99
C PHE A 333 9.11 3.70 -11.08
N VAL A 334 8.29 4.46 -11.80
CA VAL A 334 8.41 5.93 -11.86
C VAL A 334 8.21 6.55 -10.48
N CYS A 335 7.19 6.15 -9.73
CA CYS A 335 6.94 6.63 -8.37
C CYS A 335 8.07 6.25 -7.41
N ALA A 336 8.54 5.01 -7.45
CA ALA A 336 9.60 4.51 -6.57
C ALA A 336 10.95 5.18 -6.83
N TRP A 337 11.21 5.53 -8.09
CA TRP A 337 12.36 6.33 -8.51
C TRP A 337 12.23 7.78 -8.03
N ALA A 338 11.10 8.43 -8.30
CA ALA A 338 10.83 9.81 -7.89
C ALA A 338 10.82 10.01 -6.37
N TYR A 339 10.41 8.98 -5.61
CA TYR A 339 10.41 9.01 -4.15
C TYR A 339 11.84 9.11 -3.57
N GLY A 340 12.81 8.42 -4.19
CA GLY A 340 14.18 8.32 -3.68
C GLY A 340 14.35 7.26 -2.57
N PRO A 341 15.53 7.15 -1.93
CA PRO A 341 15.81 6.15 -0.91
C PRO A 341 14.90 6.31 0.33
N CYS A 342 14.35 5.19 0.82
CA CYS A 342 13.65 5.14 2.12
C CYS A 342 14.65 5.25 3.28
N GLY A 343 14.20 5.76 4.42
CA GLY A 343 15.04 6.10 5.59
C GLY A 343 15.91 4.96 6.15
N ASP A 344 15.61 3.71 5.81
CA ASP A 344 16.34 2.51 6.28
C ASP A 344 17.64 2.20 5.53
N GLN A 345 18.00 2.96 4.48
CA GLN A 345 19.35 2.89 3.93
C GLN A 345 20.23 3.98 4.56
N PRO A 346 21.29 3.61 5.32
CA PRO A 346 22.29 4.60 5.69
C PRO A 346 22.87 5.17 4.41
N THR A 347 22.57 6.44 4.16
CA THR A 347 23.05 7.19 3.00
C THR A 347 24.58 7.12 2.98
N LYS A 348 25.22 7.16 1.80
CA LYS A 348 26.70 7.18 1.72
C LYS A 348 27.30 8.29 2.61
N LEU A 349 26.61 9.43 2.73
CA LEU A 349 26.96 10.50 3.68
C LEU A 349 26.87 10.09 5.15
N THR A 350 25.82 9.38 5.54
CA THR A 350 25.62 8.89 6.92
C THR A 350 26.65 7.82 7.28
N ARG A 351 27.07 7.00 6.30
CA ARG A 351 28.18 6.05 6.44
C ARG A 351 29.52 6.76 6.61
N ALA A 352 29.80 7.78 5.80
CA ALA A 352 31.01 8.58 5.92
C ALA A 352 31.07 9.34 7.25
N ARG A 353 29.95 9.95 7.67
CA ARG A 353 29.83 10.66 8.95
C ARG A 353 29.98 9.75 10.17
N ASN A 354 29.40 8.54 10.11
CA ASN A 354 29.56 7.55 11.18
C ASN A 354 30.96 6.91 11.17
N GLY A 355 31.62 6.85 10.02
CA GLY A 355 33.03 6.45 9.90
C GLY A 355 33.95 7.47 10.58
N LEU A 356 33.83 8.75 10.21
CA LEU A 356 34.57 9.86 10.81
C LEU A 356 34.37 9.96 12.32
N ARG A 357 33.13 9.84 12.81
CA ARG A 357 32.83 9.87 14.25
C ARG A 357 33.46 8.70 15.01
N LYS A 358 33.58 7.53 14.39
CA LYS A 358 34.25 6.36 14.99
C LYS A 358 35.78 6.55 15.02
N GLU A 359 36.37 7.14 13.98
CA GLU A 359 37.80 7.50 13.98
C GLU A 359 38.13 8.57 15.03
N GLU A 360 37.28 9.59 15.19
CA GLU A 360 37.46 10.61 16.23
C GLU A 360 37.39 10.02 17.64
N LEU A 361 36.42 9.14 17.90
CA LEU A 361 36.29 8.46 19.19
C LEU A 361 37.46 7.50 19.47
N ALA A 362 37.96 6.79 18.46
CA ALA A 362 39.14 5.94 18.59
C ALA A 362 40.40 6.77 18.90
N ASN A 363 40.57 7.91 18.23
CA ASN A 363 41.70 8.81 18.46
C ASN A 363 41.65 9.48 19.84
N LEU A 364 40.46 9.78 20.37
CA LEU A 364 40.28 10.29 21.73
C LEU A 364 40.64 9.24 22.79
N GLY A 365 40.16 8.01 22.65
CA GLY A 365 40.50 6.92 23.59
C GLY A 365 41.98 6.56 23.59
N THR A 366 42.66 6.70 22.44
CA THR A 366 44.11 6.44 22.34
C THR A 366 44.95 7.55 22.97
N LYS A 367 44.47 8.81 22.94
CA LYS A 367 45.11 9.94 23.64
C LYS A 367 44.94 9.87 25.15
N GLU A 368 43.78 9.43 25.64
CA GLU A 368 43.55 9.23 27.09
C GLU A 368 44.42 8.11 27.67
N MET A 369 44.70 7.04 26.90
CA MET A 369 45.62 5.98 27.34
C MET A 369 47.09 6.40 27.33
N LYS A 370 47.51 7.30 26.43
CA LYS A 370 48.90 7.82 26.40
C LYS A 370 49.17 8.93 27.42
N GLY A 371 48.14 9.55 27.98
CA GLY A 371 48.27 10.57 29.04
C GLY A 371 48.30 10.01 30.47
N LYS A 372 48.21 8.69 30.64
CA LYS A 372 48.20 8.00 31.95
C LYS A 372 49.34 6.97 32.11
N ALA A 373 50.34 7.01 31.24
CA ALA A 373 51.53 6.15 31.31
C ALA A 373 52.75 6.95 31.78
#